data_AF-A0A7Y3FCY0-F1
#
_entry.id   AF-A0A7Y3FCY0-F1
#
_cell.length_a   1.000
_cell.length_b   1.000
_cell.length_c   1.000
_cell.angle_alpha   90.00
_cell.angle_beta   90.00
_cell.angle_gamma   90.00
#
_symmetry.space_group_name_H-M   'P 1'
#
loop_
_entity.id
_entity.type
_entity.pdbx_description
1 polymer ?
#
loop_
_entity_poly.entity_id
_entity_poly.type
_entity_poly.pdbx_seq_one_letter_code
_entity_poly.pdbx_strand_id
1 'polypeptide(L)' 'FDTHYRTAVVGTPAGRSGWILNREPTIPADRLKAARDILAFNGYDLSQLQTTMQEAP' A
#
# COMPACT_ATOMS: atom_id res chain seq x y z
N PHE A 1 -6.21 15.50 17.91
CA PHE A 1 -5.87 14.16 17.38
C PHE A 1 -6.67 13.99 16.10
N ASP A 2 -6.06 14.25 14.95
CA ASP A 2 -6.71 14.03 13.66
C ASP A 2 -6.39 12.59 13.18
N THR A 3 -7.42 11.75 13.23
CA THR A 3 -7.36 10.31 12.93
C THR A 3 -7.81 10.07 11.48
N HIS A 4 -7.14 10.69 10.50
CA HIS A 4 -7.57 10.60 9.09
C HIS A 4 -6.61 9.94 8.12
N TYR A 5 -5.70 9.11 8.60
CA TYR A 5 -4.69 8.54 7.73
C TYR A 5 -5.06 7.15 7.20
N ARG A 6 -5.88 7.21 6.14
CA ARG A 6 -6.53 6.14 5.38
C ARG A 6 -5.58 5.47 4.38
N THR A 7 -4.65 4.67 4.89
CA THR A 7 -3.92 3.69 4.07
C THR A 7 -4.55 2.32 4.26
N ALA A 8 -4.96 1.68 3.16
CA ALA A 8 -5.53 0.33 3.18
C ALA A 8 -4.64 -0.61 2.38
N VAL A 9 -4.37 -1.79 2.93
CA VAL A 9 -3.69 -2.88 2.22
C VAL A 9 -4.77 -3.90 1.88
N VAL A 10 -5.00 -4.10 0.58
CA VAL A 10 -5.96 -5.09 0.07
C VAL A 10 -5.16 -6.24 -0.53
N GLY A 11 -5.47 -7.46 -0.11
CA GLY A 11 -4.84 -8.67 -0.60
C GLY A 11 -5.88 -9.67 -1.08
N THR A 12 -5.55 -10.45 -2.12
CA THR A 12 -6.34 -11.61 -2.53
C THR A 12 -5.98 -12.83 -1.67
N PRO A 13 -6.92 -13.69 -1.26
CA PRO A 13 -6.64 -14.84 -0.39
C PRO A 13 -5.67 -15.87 -1.00
N ALA A 14 -5.49 -15.84 -2.33
CA ALA A 14 -4.50 -16.64 -3.04
C ALA A 14 -3.08 -16.01 -3.07
N GLY A 15 -2.87 -14.86 -2.41
CA GLY A 15 -1.57 -14.16 -2.31
C GLY A 15 -1.04 -13.58 -3.64
N ARG A 16 -1.84 -13.61 -4.70
CA ARG A 16 -1.37 -13.38 -6.07
C ARG A 16 -1.44 -11.92 -6.50
N SER A 17 -2.23 -11.12 -5.81
CA SER A 17 -2.41 -9.69 -6.10
C SER A 17 -2.70 -8.94 -4.82
N GLY A 18 -2.01 -7.82 -4.62
CA GLY A 18 -2.21 -6.92 -3.50
C GLY A 18 -2.03 -5.46 -3.91
N TRP A 19 -2.77 -4.55 -3.26
CA TRP A 19 -2.76 -3.12 -3.53
C TRP A 19 -2.55 -2.33 -2.24
N ILE A 20 -1.73 -1.29 -2.35
CA ILE A 20 -1.58 -0.26 -1.31
C ILE A 20 -2.38 0.95 -1.78
N LEU A 21 -3.49 1.24 -1.09
CA LEU A 21 -4.38 2.34 -1.43
C LEU A 21 -4.17 3.48 -0.42
N ASN A 22 -3.98 4.69 -0.94
CA ASN A 22 -3.90 5.90 -0.14
C ASN A 22 -4.87 6.94 -0.67
N ARG A 23 -5.54 7.64 0.25
CA ARG A 23 -6.51 8.68 -0.12
C ARG A 23 -5.85 9.90 -0.76
N GLU A 24 -4.61 10.19 -0.42
CA GLU A 24 -3.83 11.25 -1.04
C GLU A 24 -2.98 10.69 -2.18
N PRO A 25 -2.72 11.47 -3.24
CA PRO A 25 -1.90 11.03 -4.38
C PRO A 25 -0.47 10.68 -3.96
N THR A 26 0.02 11.26 -2.86
CA THR A 26 1.35 10.99 -2.33
C THR A 26 1.26 10.20 -1.03
N ILE A 27 1.94 9.05 -0.98
CA ILE A 27 2.16 8.29 0.25
C ILE A 27 3.46 8.77 0.90
N PRO A 28 3.46 9.19 2.18
CA PRO A 28 4.68 9.44 2.93
C PRO A 28 5.58 8.19 2.99
N ALA A 29 6.90 8.36 2.85
CA ALA A 29 7.85 7.24 2.74
C ALA A 29 7.75 6.24 3.91
N ASP A 30 7.56 6.71 5.14
CA ASP A 30 7.41 5.87 6.32
C ASP A 30 6.18 4.95 6.24
N ARG A 31 5.08 5.45 5.66
CA ARG A 31 3.84 4.67 5.48
C ARG A 31 3.95 3.68 4.36
N LEU A 32 4.60 4.06 3.26
CA LEU A 32 4.87 3.13 2.17
C LEU A 32 5.71 1.95 2.69
N LYS A 33 6.71 2.24 3.54
CA LYS A 33 7.51 1.20 4.19
C LYS A 33 6.63 0.29 5.06
N ALA A 34 5.80 0.85 5.94
CA ALA A 34 4.92 0.05 6.79
C ALA A 34 3.95 -0.83 5.99
N ALA A 35 3.37 -0.31 4.91
CA ALA A 35 2.47 -1.09 4.03
C ALA A 35 3.21 -2.22 3.30
N ARG A 36 4.45 -1.98 2.86
CA ARG A 36 5.32 -3.02 2.29
C ARG A 36 5.68 -4.09 3.32
N ASP A 37 6.00 -3.69 4.55
CA ASP A 37 6.32 -4.63 5.64
C ASP A 37 5.13 -5.54 5.94
N ILE A 38 3.90 -5.00 5.93
CA ILE A 38 2.66 -5.80 6.09
C ILE A 38 2.49 -6.79 4.93
N LEU A 39 2.69 -6.37 3.68
CA LEU A 39 2.60 -7.27 2.53
C LEU A 39 3.65 -8.39 2.59
N ALA A 40 4.90 -8.06 2.93
CA ALA A 40 5.96 -9.05 3.10
C ALA A 40 5.61 -10.06 4.22
N PHE A 41 5.09 -9.57 5.35
CA PHE A 41 4.65 -10.42 6.45
C PHE A 41 3.54 -11.40 6.03
N ASN A 42 2.65 -10.97 5.12
CA ASN A 42 1.59 -11.81 4.57
C ASN A 42 2.05 -12.73 3.41
N GLY A 43 3.36 -12.79 3.12
CA GLY A 43 3.92 -13.66 2.09
C GLY A 43 3.80 -13.15 0.66
N TYR A 44 3.50 -11.86 0.47
CA TYR A 44 3.48 -11.24 -0.86
C TYR A 44 4.89 -10.96 -1.36
N ASP A 45 5.11 -11.18 -2.66
CA ASP A 45 6.35 -10.81 -3.33
C ASP A 45 6.37 -9.29 -3.61
N LEU A 46 7.20 -8.56 -2.86
CA LEU A 46 7.34 -7.11 -3.01
C LEU A 46 7.97 -6.70 -4.34
N SER A 47 8.67 -7.59 -5.06
CA SER A 47 9.25 -7.30 -6.37
C SER A 47 8.19 -7.10 -7.45
N GLN A 48 6.99 -7.62 -7.22
CA GLN A 48 5.82 -7.48 -8.09
C GLN A 48 5.07 -6.15 -7.84
N LEU A 49 5.45 -5.36 -6.82
CA LEU A 49 4.79 -4.10 -6.52
C LEU A 49 5.16 -3.03 -7.54
N GLN A 50 4.16 -2.55 -8.27
CA GLN A 50 4.29 -1.45 -9.20
C GLN A 50 3.68 -0.18 -8.62
N THR A 51 4.43 0.92 -8.66
CA THR A 51 3.89 2.25 -8.33
C THR A 51 3.08 2.75 -9.52
N THR A 52 1.80 3.02 -9.29
CA THR A 52 0.94 3.67 -10.28
C THR A 52 1.11 5.18 -10.20
N MET A 53 1.24 5.86 -11.35
CA MET A 53 1.19 7.31 -11.42
C MET A 53 -0.22 7.76 -11.02
N GLN A 54 -0.34 8.46 -9.89
CA GLN A 54 -1.60 8.97 -9.41
C GLN A 54 -1.63 10.48 -9.65
N GLU A 55 -2.41 10.92 -10.62
CA GLU A 55 -2.63 12.34 -10.89
C GLU A 55 -3.40 12.94 -9.70
N ALA A 56 -2.85 13.99 -9.09
CA ALA A 56 -3.57 14.76 -8.09
C ALA A 56 -4.71 15.53 -8.77
N PRO A 57 -5.93 15.57 -8.20
CA PRO A 57 -7.05 16.31 -8.77
C PRO A 57 -6.81 17.82 -8.83
#